data_AF-A0A7J4FIC4-F1
#
_entry.id   AF-A0A7J4FIC4-F1
#
_cell.length_a   1.000
_cell.length_b   1.000
_cell.length_c   1.000
_cell.angle_alpha   90.00
_cell.angle_beta   90.00
_cell.angle_gamma   90.00
#
_symmetry.space_group_name_H-M   'P 1'
#
loop_
_entity.id
_entity.type
_entity.pdbx_description
1 polymer ?
#
loop_
_entity_poly.entity_id
_entity_poly.type
_entity_poly.pdbx_seq_one_letter_code
_entity_poly.pdbx_strand_id
1 'polypeptide(L)'
;LAWAESSTVIYTNSILHSWTNREGGPSALAAAFIGKTPNYGVHKSENRKANVLVKVEMALRDEVDFGALGVHVGRILKDEIPSFEGLLRPQETQLKHLGSAMTSTGMSSLFYPCTSCPKSSDKLETVSVDVNDLRNAFEGLSTTNEAPDMIYIGCPHCSVKEVKQIAQKIKGRKVKNDVKLWICTSRHVRGKTENYVKIIEAAGGKVLSDTCAVVTWLKELGVDVLMTNSAKTAYYAPTMNRVETVFASLDRCIEAACRE
;
A
#
# COMPACT_ATOMS: atom_id res chain seq x y z
N LEU A 1 -8.46 -3.73 -19.07
CA LEU A 1 -8.78 -2.62 -18.14
C LEU A 1 -7.78 -1.50 -18.36
N ALA A 2 -8.12 -0.26 -18.02
CA ALA A 2 -7.22 0.90 -18.11
C ALA A 2 -7.26 1.68 -16.79
N TRP A 3 -6.35 1.39 -15.88
CA TRP A 3 -6.31 1.99 -14.54
C TRP A 3 -5.09 2.89 -14.41
N ALA A 4 -5.29 4.07 -13.79
CA ALA A 4 -4.25 5.09 -13.69
C ALA A 4 -3.47 5.07 -12.36
N GLU A 5 -4.08 4.53 -11.31
CA GLU A 5 -3.51 4.55 -9.97
C GLU A 5 -2.56 3.35 -9.79
N SER A 6 -1.29 3.60 -9.45
CA SER A 6 -0.23 2.58 -9.50
C SER A 6 -0.46 1.36 -8.60
N SER A 7 -0.99 1.56 -7.39
CA SER A 7 -1.27 0.46 -6.46
C SER A 7 -2.47 -0.39 -6.93
N THR A 8 -3.44 0.23 -7.59
CA THR A 8 -4.58 -0.49 -8.17
C THR A 8 -4.17 -1.29 -9.40
N VAL A 9 -3.24 -0.78 -10.22
CA VAL A 9 -2.69 -1.46 -11.40
C VAL A 9 -2.00 -2.76 -11.00
N ILE A 10 -1.08 -2.70 -10.04
CA ILE A 10 -0.35 -3.89 -9.59
C ILE A 10 -1.23 -4.88 -8.84
N TYR A 11 -2.19 -4.40 -8.05
CA TYR A 11 -3.20 -5.24 -7.41
C TYR A 11 -4.05 -5.99 -8.47
N THR A 12 -4.50 -5.29 -9.51
CA THR A 12 -5.27 -5.87 -10.62
C THR A 12 -4.50 -6.95 -11.34
N ASN A 13 -3.24 -6.67 -11.66
CA ASN A 13 -2.39 -7.59 -12.40
C ASN A 13 -2.02 -8.85 -11.60
N SER A 14 -1.71 -8.67 -10.32
CA SER A 14 -1.07 -9.72 -9.50
C SER A 14 -2.07 -10.50 -8.63
N ILE A 15 -3.17 -9.86 -8.21
CA ILE A 15 -4.14 -10.44 -7.26
C ILE A 15 -5.46 -10.75 -7.96
N LEU A 16 -5.97 -9.84 -8.80
CA LEU A 16 -7.22 -10.07 -9.54
C LEU A 16 -7.03 -10.84 -10.85
N HIS A 17 -5.78 -11.18 -11.20
CA HIS A 17 -5.41 -11.83 -12.46
C HIS A 17 -5.96 -11.14 -13.72
N SER A 18 -6.20 -9.83 -13.63
CA SER A 18 -6.74 -8.99 -14.68
C SER A 18 -5.63 -8.18 -15.34
N TRP A 19 -5.87 -7.61 -16.52
CA TRP A 19 -4.81 -7.01 -17.34
C TRP A 19 -5.03 -5.50 -17.44
N THR A 20 -4.02 -4.72 -17.05
CA THR A 20 -3.98 -3.26 -17.17
C THR A 20 -2.53 -2.77 -17.19
N ASN A 21 -2.23 -1.79 -18.04
CA ASN A 21 -0.98 -1.04 -17.92
C ASN A 21 -1.09 0.01 -16.81
N ARG A 22 0.04 0.65 -16.49
CA ARG A 22 0.10 1.88 -15.69
C ARG A 22 -0.28 3.06 -16.59
N GLU A 23 -1.59 3.26 -16.76
CA GLU A 23 -2.11 4.30 -17.64
C GLU A 23 -1.98 5.69 -17.00
N GLY A 24 -1.90 6.75 -17.81
CA GLY A 24 -2.12 8.11 -17.32
C GLY A 24 -3.60 8.37 -17.06
N GLY A 25 -3.92 9.29 -16.15
CA GLY A 25 -5.32 9.70 -15.87
C GLY A 25 -6.14 10.03 -17.14
N PRO A 26 -5.62 10.84 -18.08
CA PRO A 26 -6.31 11.12 -19.35
C PRO A 26 -6.54 9.88 -20.22
N SER A 27 -5.56 8.97 -20.29
CA SER A 27 -5.67 7.72 -21.07
C SER A 27 -6.74 6.79 -20.48
N ALA A 28 -6.72 6.60 -19.16
CA ALA A 28 -7.72 5.79 -18.46
C ALA A 28 -9.15 6.36 -18.62
N LEU A 29 -9.30 7.69 -18.57
CA LEU A 29 -10.59 8.34 -18.80
C LEU A 29 -11.08 8.17 -20.25
N ALA A 30 -10.20 8.37 -21.24
CA ALA A 30 -10.54 8.15 -22.63
C ALA A 30 -10.98 6.70 -22.87
N ALA A 31 -10.26 5.74 -22.30
CA ALA A 31 -10.58 4.32 -22.36
C ALA A 31 -11.95 3.99 -21.73
N ALA A 32 -12.32 4.68 -20.65
CA ALA A 32 -13.64 4.54 -20.03
C ALA A 32 -14.77 5.06 -20.95
N PHE A 33 -14.56 6.14 -21.70
CA PHE A 33 -15.56 6.65 -22.65
C PHE A 33 -15.76 5.75 -23.87
N ILE A 34 -14.67 5.26 -24.48
CA ILE A 34 -14.75 4.48 -25.71
C ILE A 34 -14.91 2.97 -25.47
N GLY A 35 -14.80 2.53 -24.21
CA GLY A 35 -14.88 1.11 -23.82
C GLY A 35 -13.71 0.26 -24.33
N LYS A 36 -12.58 0.88 -24.71
CA LYS A 36 -11.41 0.22 -25.31
C LYS A 36 -10.13 0.82 -24.74
N THR A 37 -9.10 0.00 -24.60
CA THR A 37 -7.74 0.44 -24.24
C THR A 37 -6.74 -0.12 -25.25
N PRO A 38 -5.63 0.59 -25.56
CA PRO A 38 -4.62 0.06 -26.48
C PRO A 38 -4.04 -1.28 -25.99
N ASN A 39 -3.83 -2.21 -26.92
CA ASN A 39 -3.23 -3.52 -26.62
C ASN A 39 -1.70 -3.46 -26.65
N TYR A 40 -1.08 -3.05 -25.55
CA TYR A 40 0.37 -2.94 -25.40
C TYR A 40 0.83 -3.27 -23.98
N GLY A 41 2.14 -3.33 -23.76
CA GLY A 41 2.70 -3.56 -22.43
C GLY A 41 2.19 -4.88 -21.84
N VAL A 42 1.76 -4.86 -20.58
CA VAL A 42 1.28 -6.05 -19.86
C VAL A 42 -0.13 -6.49 -20.26
N HIS A 43 -0.76 -5.84 -21.26
CA HIS A 43 -1.89 -6.44 -21.99
C HIS A 43 -1.48 -7.53 -22.97
N LYS A 44 -0.18 -7.66 -23.25
CA LYS A 44 0.36 -8.74 -24.08
C LYS A 44 0.87 -9.86 -23.18
N SER A 45 0.50 -11.09 -23.50
CA SER A 45 0.77 -12.26 -22.67
C SER A 45 2.26 -12.51 -22.43
N GLU A 46 3.07 -12.20 -23.45
CA GLU A 46 4.51 -12.32 -23.53
C GLU A 46 5.24 -11.34 -22.59
N ASN A 47 4.66 -10.17 -22.34
CA ASN A 47 5.21 -9.13 -21.47
C ASN A 47 4.85 -9.32 -19.99
N ARG A 48 4.21 -10.45 -19.65
CA ARG A 48 3.84 -10.78 -18.27
C ARG A 48 4.75 -11.85 -17.67
N LYS A 49 5.83 -12.20 -18.35
CA LYS A 49 6.77 -13.21 -17.86
C LYS A 49 7.59 -12.66 -16.70
N ALA A 50 7.70 -13.45 -15.63
CA ALA A 50 8.65 -13.13 -14.57
C ALA A 50 10.06 -13.25 -15.13
N ASN A 51 10.94 -12.32 -14.76
CA ASN A 51 12.35 -12.28 -15.19
C ASN A 51 13.34 -12.35 -14.02
N VAL A 52 12.86 -12.18 -12.78
CA VAL A 52 13.68 -12.28 -11.56
C VAL A 52 12.94 -13.07 -10.46
N LEU A 53 13.68 -13.89 -9.74
CA LEU A 53 13.24 -14.64 -8.56
C LEU A 53 13.72 -13.90 -7.31
N VAL A 54 12.79 -13.47 -6.46
CA VAL A 54 13.08 -12.85 -5.17
C VAL A 54 12.92 -13.90 -4.07
N LYS A 55 14.01 -14.25 -3.41
CA LYS A 55 14.04 -15.17 -2.26
C LYS A 55 13.98 -14.41 -0.95
N VAL A 56 12.91 -14.61 -0.22
CA VAL A 56 12.61 -13.96 1.06
C VAL A 56 13.10 -14.89 2.17
N GLU A 57 14.27 -14.59 2.77
CA GLU A 57 14.99 -15.51 3.69
C GLU A 57 14.53 -15.44 5.16
N MET A 58 13.39 -14.79 5.41
CA MET A 58 12.80 -14.59 6.74
C MET A 58 11.26 -14.60 6.68
N ALA A 59 10.64 -14.82 7.84
CA ALA A 59 9.20 -14.75 7.98
C ALA A 59 8.72 -13.29 8.11
N LEU A 60 7.78 -12.89 7.24
CA LEU A 60 7.08 -11.60 7.33
C LEU A 60 5.82 -11.76 8.18
N ARG A 61 5.58 -10.82 9.09
CA ARG A 61 4.52 -10.96 10.11
C ARG A 61 3.25 -10.21 9.74
N ASP A 62 3.37 -8.95 9.34
CA ASP A 62 2.26 -8.03 9.19
C ASP A 62 2.33 -7.22 7.88
N GLU A 63 1.34 -6.36 7.64
CA GLU A 63 1.29 -5.53 6.43
C GLU A 63 2.46 -4.56 6.27
N VAL A 64 3.13 -4.24 7.37
CA VAL A 64 4.25 -3.32 7.43
C VAL A 64 5.55 -3.99 7.00
N ASP A 65 5.79 -5.23 7.43
CA ASP A 65 6.89 -6.06 6.92
C ASP A 65 6.74 -6.25 5.39
N PHE A 66 5.54 -6.52 4.88
CA PHE A 66 5.31 -6.63 3.43
C PHE A 66 5.49 -5.29 2.69
N GLY A 67 5.12 -4.18 3.32
CA GLY A 67 5.37 -2.84 2.79
C GLY A 67 6.86 -2.51 2.68
N ALA A 68 7.66 -2.83 3.71
CA ALA A 68 9.10 -2.65 3.71
C ALA A 68 9.78 -3.51 2.64
N LEU A 69 9.36 -4.78 2.50
CA LEU A 69 9.83 -5.65 1.42
C LEU A 69 9.54 -5.03 0.05
N GLY A 70 8.33 -4.50 -0.16
CA GLY A 70 7.96 -3.86 -1.41
C GLY A 70 8.81 -2.63 -1.72
N VAL A 71 9.12 -1.79 -0.71
CA VAL A 71 10.04 -0.65 -0.87
C VAL A 71 11.42 -1.12 -1.31
N HIS A 72 11.98 -2.13 -0.64
CA HIS A 72 13.29 -2.68 -0.97
C HIS A 72 13.33 -3.22 -2.40
N VAL A 73 12.41 -4.12 -2.72
CA VAL A 73 12.32 -4.78 -4.03
C VAL A 73 12.08 -3.76 -5.14
N GLY A 74 11.21 -2.77 -4.93
CA GLY A 74 10.94 -1.73 -5.94
C GLY A 74 12.17 -0.86 -6.25
N ARG A 75 13.07 -0.64 -5.28
CA ARG A 75 14.32 0.12 -5.50
C ARG A 75 15.31 -0.66 -6.34
N ILE A 76 15.45 -1.95 -6.10
CA ILE A 76 16.48 -2.79 -6.77
C ILE A 76 16.02 -3.27 -8.15
N LEU A 77 14.75 -3.65 -8.29
CA LEU A 77 14.23 -4.30 -9.51
C LEU A 77 13.78 -3.34 -10.59
N LYS A 78 13.58 -2.04 -10.28
CA LYS A 78 13.12 -1.02 -11.24
C LYS A 78 11.86 -1.47 -12.01
N ASP A 79 11.99 -1.96 -13.24
CA ASP A 79 10.90 -2.38 -14.14
C ASP A 79 10.75 -3.90 -14.29
N GLU A 80 11.58 -4.70 -13.62
CA GLU A 80 11.49 -6.16 -13.65
C GLU A 80 10.21 -6.69 -12.99
N ILE A 81 9.80 -7.90 -13.39
CA ILE A 81 8.61 -8.61 -12.91
C ILE A 81 9.06 -9.73 -11.96
N PRO A 82 8.96 -9.54 -10.64
CA PRO A 82 9.40 -10.55 -9.69
C PRO A 82 8.41 -11.70 -9.53
N SER A 83 8.96 -12.91 -9.38
CA SER A 83 8.30 -14.01 -8.67
C SER A 83 8.90 -14.13 -7.27
N PHE A 84 8.06 -14.41 -6.27
CA PHE A 84 8.49 -14.51 -4.88
C PHE A 84 8.56 -15.96 -4.41
N GLU A 85 9.64 -16.28 -3.69
CA GLU A 85 9.83 -17.49 -2.89
C GLU A 85 9.99 -17.10 -1.42
N GLY A 86 9.43 -17.90 -0.50
CA GLY A 86 9.50 -17.62 0.95
C GLY A 86 8.30 -16.89 1.55
N LEU A 87 7.32 -16.46 0.74
CA LEU A 87 6.07 -15.88 1.24
C LEU A 87 5.14 -16.97 1.79
N LEU A 88 5.05 -17.11 3.12
CA LEU A 88 4.25 -18.12 3.80
C LEU A 88 2.75 -17.78 3.81
N ARG A 89 1.99 -18.28 2.81
CA ARG A 89 0.52 -18.10 2.68
C ARG A 89 0.06 -16.65 2.91
N PRO A 90 0.57 -15.71 2.10
CA PRO A 90 0.30 -14.29 2.31
C PRO A 90 -1.19 -13.99 2.13
N GLN A 91 -1.72 -13.14 3.02
CA GLN A 91 -3.09 -12.64 2.92
C GLN A 91 -3.18 -11.56 1.84
N GLU A 92 -4.37 -11.38 1.27
CA GLU A 92 -4.61 -10.34 0.26
C GLU A 92 -4.20 -8.94 0.74
N THR A 93 -4.49 -8.60 2.01
CA THR A 93 -4.07 -7.32 2.61
C THR A 93 -2.55 -7.14 2.62
N GLN A 94 -1.79 -8.20 2.89
CA GLN A 94 -0.33 -8.16 2.90
C GLN A 94 0.23 -7.99 1.47
N LEU A 95 -0.31 -8.74 0.51
CA LEU A 95 0.05 -8.60 -0.91
C LEU A 95 -0.30 -7.22 -1.48
N LYS A 96 -1.41 -6.65 -1.03
CA LYS A 96 -1.84 -5.28 -1.36
C LYS A 96 -0.80 -4.25 -0.90
N HIS A 97 -0.24 -4.38 0.31
CA HIS A 97 0.82 -3.51 0.81
C HIS A 97 2.14 -3.71 0.07
N LEU A 98 2.54 -4.97 -0.19
CA LEU A 98 3.72 -5.31 -0.98
C LEU A 98 3.72 -4.65 -2.36
N GLY A 99 2.66 -4.88 -3.15
CA GLY A 99 2.57 -4.32 -4.50
C GLY A 99 2.50 -2.78 -4.51
N SER A 100 1.74 -2.20 -3.58
CA SER A 100 1.62 -0.75 -3.44
C SER A 100 2.97 -0.09 -3.15
N ALA A 101 3.76 -0.67 -2.24
CA ALA A 101 5.08 -0.17 -1.92
C ALA A 101 6.06 -0.34 -3.09
N MET A 102 6.06 -1.49 -3.75
CA MET A 102 6.93 -1.77 -4.89
C MET A 102 6.71 -0.82 -6.07
N THR A 103 5.46 -0.47 -6.37
CA THR A 103 5.12 0.54 -7.39
C THR A 103 5.40 1.99 -6.98
N SER A 104 5.65 2.22 -5.69
CA SER A 104 5.97 3.56 -5.18
C SER A 104 7.45 3.88 -5.37
N THR A 105 8.33 2.91 -5.12
CA THR A 105 9.78 3.05 -5.30
C THR A 105 10.31 2.55 -6.64
N GLY A 106 9.52 1.74 -7.36
CA GLY A 106 9.86 1.17 -8.66
C GLY A 106 8.78 1.39 -9.73
N MET A 107 8.94 0.69 -10.85
CA MET A 107 8.09 0.79 -12.05
C MET A 107 7.36 -0.52 -12.39
N SER A 108 7.65 -1.62 -11.70
CA SER A 108 6.99 -2.91 -11.88
C SER A 108 5.47 -2.80 -11.75
N SER A 109 4.73 -3.26 -12.76
CA SER A 109 3.26 -3.20 -12.79
C SER A 109 2.59 -4.53 -12.44
N LEU A 110 3.38 -5.57 -12.16
CA LEU A 110 2.97 -6.95 -11.94
C LEU A 110 4.02 -7.66 -11.07
N PHE A 111 3.58 -8.56 -10.21
CA PHE A 111 4.42 -9.55 -9.54
C PHE A 111 3.68 -10.88 -9.41
N TYR A 112 4.42 -11.93 -9.04
CA TYR A 112 3.85 -13.23 -8.72
C TYR A 112 4.14 -13.60 -7.26
N PRO A 113 3.13 -13.82 -6.42
CA PRO A 113 3.33 -14.09 -4.98
C PRO A 113 3.90 -15.50 -4.69
N CYS A 114 4.08 -16.33 -5.71
CA CYS A 114 4.64 -17.66 -5.61
C CYS A 114 5.37 -18.07 -6.90
N THR A 115 6.25 -19.07 -6.79
CA THR A 115 7.03 -19.63 -7.89
C THR A 115 6.23 -20.55 -8.82
N SER A 116 5.07 -21.04 -8.39
CA SER A 116 4.21 -21.95 -9.17
C SER A 116 3.40 -21.25 -10.28
N CYS A 117 3.43 -19.92 -10.35
CA CYS A 117 2.74 -19.16 -11.39
C CYS A 117 3.49 -19.25 -12.74
N PRO A 118 2.87 -19.83 -13.79
CA PRO A 118 3.57 -20.41 -14.92
C PRO A 118 3.93 -19.37 -15.98
N LYS A 119 4.87 -18.46 -15.72
CA LYS A 119 5.42 -17.55 -16.74
C LYS A 119 6.88 -17.16 -16.49
N SER A 120 7.73 -18.02 -15.93
CA SER A 120 9.17 -17.72 -15.82
C SER A 120 9.92 -18.11 -17.10
N SER A 121 10.98 -17.39 -17.44
CA SER A 121 12.04 -17.92 -18.31
C SER A 121 12.69 -19.16 -17.67
N ASP A 122 13.31 -20.01 -18.48
CA ASP A 122 13.92 -21.28 -18.01
C ASP A 122 15.04 -21.08 -16.96
N LYS A 123 15.57 -19.86 -16.85
CA LYS A 123 16.46 -19.41 -15.77
C LYS A 123 16.11 -17.96 -15.40
N LEU A 124 15.77 -17.72 -14.15
CA LEU A 124 15.58 -16.38 -13.57
C LEU A 124 16.86 -15.97 -12.84
N GLU A 125 17.24 -14.71 -12.95
CA GLU A 125 18.18 -14.11 -12.00
C GLU A 125 17.59 -14.22 -10.59
N THR A 126 18.42 -14.53 -9.59
CA THR A 126 17.95 -14.70 -8.21
C THR A 126 18.51 -13.58 -7.35
N VAL A 127 17.61 -12.91 -6.63
CA VAL A 127 17.94 -11.91 -5.62
C VAL A 127 17.46 -12.43 -4.26
N SER A 128 18.36 -12.54 -3.30
CA SER A 128 18.01 -12.81 -1.90
C SER A 128 17.73 -11.50 -1.17
N VAL A 129 16.71 -11.51 -0.32
CA VAL A 129 16.38 -10.42 0.60
C VAL A 129 16.51 -10.96 2.02
N ASP A 130 17.41 -10.35 2.78
CA ASP A 130 17.68 -10.72 4.17
C ASP A 130 16.98 -9.80 5.19
N VAL A 131 17.22 -10.06 6.47
CA VAL A 131 16.64 -9.28 7.58
C VAL A 131 17.18 -7.85 7.62
N ASN A 132 18.44 -7.61 7.23
CA ASN A 132 19.04 -6.28 7.20
C ASN A 132 18.42 -5.44 6.08
N ASP A 133 18.18 -6.03 4.91
CA ASP A 133 17.49 -5.38 3.79
C ASP A 133 16.11 -4.88 4.20
N LEU A 134 15.35 -5.75 4.88
CA LEU A 134 14.02 -5.41 5.39
C LEU A 134 14.08 -4.31 6.45
N ARG A 135 15.02 -4.41 7.40
CA ARG A 135 15.22 -3.38 8.44
C ARG A 135 15.59 -2.04 7.84
N ASN A 136 16.55 -2.00 6.92
CA ASN A 136 17.00 -0.78 6.25
C ASN A 136 15.85 -0.13 5.46
N ALA A 137 15.03 -0.95 4.80
CA ALA A 137 13.86 -0.45 4.07
C ALA A 137 12.77 0.10 5.01
N PHE A 138 12.53 -0.56 6.14
CA PHE A 138 11.61 -0.09 7.17
C PHE A 138 12.08 1.23 7.79
N GLU A 139 13.33 1.29 8.26
CA GLU A 139 13.89 2.48 8.92
C GLU A 139 13.93 3.68 7.98
N GLY A 140 14.26 3.43 6.70
CA GLY A 140 14.27 4.48 5.66
C GLY A 140 12.90 5.00 5.23
N LEU A 141 11.80 4.55 5.84
CA LEU A 141 10.45 5.10 5.63
C LEU A 141 10.04 6.15 6.69
N SER A 142 10.81 6.26 7.77
CA SER A 142 10.63 7.31 8.77
C SER A 142 11.64 8.42 8.54
N THR A 143 11.18 9.68 8.60
CA THR A 143 12.07 10.86 8.52
C THR A 143 12.32 11.49 9.89
N THR A 144 11.51 11.14 10.89
CA THR A 144 11.58 11.67 12.25
C THR A 144 11.18 10.61 13.28
N ASN A 145 11.46 10.87 14.55
CA ASN A 145 10.97 10.10 15.70
C ASN A 145 10.06 10.96 16.62
N GLU A 146 9.67 12.16 16.17
CA GLU A 146 8.77 13.04 16.90
C GLU A 146 7.35 12.46 17.01
N ALA A 147 6.58 12.98 17.97
CA ALA A 147 5.20 12.55 18.17
C ALA A 147 4.32 13.01 16.98
N PRO A 148 3.47 12.13 16.41
CA PRO A 148 2.63 12.51 15.29
C PRO A 148 1.44 13.37 15.70
N ASP A 149 1.13 14.40 14.90
CA ASP A 149 -0.10 15.20 14.98
C ASP A 149 -1.17 14.69 14.00
N MET A 150 -0.83 13.71 13.16
CA MET A 150 -1.74 13.00 12.28
C MET A 150 -1.40 11.50 12.18
N ILE A 151 -2.43 10.66 12.26
CA ILE A 151 -2.37 9.25 11.91
C ILE A 151 -3.18 9.01 10.65
N TYR A 152 -2.55 8.44 9.62
CA TYR A 152 -3.20 8.14 8.35
C TYR A 152 -3.11 6.65 8.01
N ILE A 153 -4.28 6.03 7.80
CA ILE A 153 -4.42 4.62 7.46
C ILE A 153 -5.28 4.49 6.19
N GLY A 154 -4.96 3.52 5.34
CA GLY A 154 -5.73 3.25 4.13
C GLY A 154 -5.10 3.79 2.86
N CYS A 155 -3.80 3.54 2.65
CA CYS A 155 -3.12 3.78 1.38
C CYS A 155 -2.23 2.58 1.02
N PRO A 156 -2.76 1.47 0.50
CA PRO A 156 -4.03 1.41 -0.23
C PRO A 156 -5.26 1.42 0.66
N HIS A 157 -6.39 1.86 0.11
CA HIS A 157 -7.68 1.97 0.81
C HIS A 157 -8.00 0.72 1.63
N CYS A 158 -8.55 0.95 2.84
CA CYS A 158 -8.90 -0.13 3.75
C CYS A 158 -10.02 -1.00 3.15
N SER A 159 -9.83 -2.31 3.22
CA SER A 159 -10.87 -3.31 2.98
C SER A 159 -11.86 -3.39 4.14
N VAL A 160 -12.94 -4.15 3.96
CA VAL A 160 -13.91 -4.46 5.02
C VAL A 160 -13.22 -5.04 6.27
N LYS A 161 -12.24 -5.93 6.07
CA LYS A 161 -11.49 -6.58 7.15
C LYS A 161 -10.66 -5.56 7.94
N GLU A 162 -9.99 -4.66 7.24
CA GLU A 162 -9.15 -3.61 7.86
C GLU A 162 -10.01 -2.60 8.63
N VAL A 163 -11.13 -2.12 8.07
CA VAL A 163 -12.04 -1.20 8.78
C VAL A 163 -12.58 -1.85 10.06
N LYS A 164 -12.97 -3.12 10.01
CA LYS A 164 -13.41 -3.88 11.18
C LYS A 164 -12.30 -4.00 12.24
N GLN A 165 -11.08 -4.34 11.82
CA GLN A 165 -9.93 -4.47 12.72
C GLN A 165 -9.60 -3.15 13.42
N ILE A 166 -9.63 -2.03 12.69
CA ILE A 166 -9.39 -0.71 13.25
C ILE A 166 -10.50 -0.34 14.26
N ALA A 167 -11.77 -0.54 13.89
CA ALA A 167 -12.89 -0.28 14.79
C ALA A 167 -12.81 -1.10 16.08
N GLN A 168 -12.38 -2.37 16.00
CA GLN A 168 -12.19 -3.22 17.18
C GLN A 168 -11.09 -2.70 18.11
N LYS A 169 -9.98 -2.19 17.55
CA LYS A 169 -8.84 -1.65 18.33
C LYS A 169 -9.13 -0.28 18.94
N ILE A 170 -10.04 0.48 18.35
CA ILE A 170 -10.44 1.81 18.81
C ILE A 170 -11.64 1.77 19.77
N LYS A 171 -12.45 0.70 19.74
CA LYS A 171 -13.68 0.60 20.52
C LYS A 171 -13.43 0.88 22.01
N GLY A 172 -14.17 1.86 22.55
CA GLY A 172 -14.08 2.28 23.96
C GLY A 172 -13.03 3.34 24.25
N ARG A 173 -12.20 3.72 23.27
CA ARG A 173 -11.15 4.73 23.40
C ARG A 173 -11.57 6.07 22.80
N LYS A 174 -10.77 7.11 23.03
CA LYS A 174 -10.91 8.43 22.39
C LYS A 174 -9.62 8.83 21.69
N VAL A 175 -9.74 9.35 20.48
CA VAL A 175 -8.65 10.02 19.77
C VAL A 175 -8.24 11.26 20.55
N LYS A 176 -6.93 11.50 20.67
CA LYS A 176 -6.38 12.66 21.37
C LYS A 176 -6.77 13.95 20.64
N ASN A 177 -6.96 15.04 21.38
CA ASN A 177 -7.48 16.30 20.82
C ASN A 177 -6.49 16.96 19.83
N ASP A 178 -5.21 16.71 20.01
CA ASP A 178 -4.08 17.21 19.22
C ASP A 178 -3.71 16.27 18.04
N VAL A 179 -4.40 15.13 17.88
CA VAL A 179 -4.08 14.15 16.83
C VAL A 179 -5.25 13.96 15.87
N LYS A 180 -4.99 14.10 14.57
CA LYS A 180 -5.95 13.81 13.51
C LYS A 180 -5.87 12.34 13.12
N LEU A 181 -6.90 11.52 13.38
CA LEU A 181 -6.95 10.13 12.90
C LEU A 181 -7.82 10.01 11.63
N TRP A 182 -7.19 9.72 10.49
CA TRP A 182 -7.88 9.54 9.21
C TRP A 182 -7.74 8.10 8.69
N ILE A 183 -8.86 7.53 8.26
CA ILE A 183 -8.94 6.21 7.66
C ILE A 183 -9.59 6.34 6.30
N CYS A 184 -8.86 6.06 5.23
CA CYS A 184 -9.41 6.09 3.87
C CYS A 184 -9.89 4.71 3.42
N THR A 185 -11.08 4.70 2.83
CA THR A 185 -11.70 3.50 2.23
C THR A 185 -12.52 3.88 1.00
N SER A 186 -13.14 2.91 0.31
CA SER A 186 -14.07 3.22 -0.78
C SER A 186 -15.49 3.45 -0.26
N ARG A 187 -16.33 4.18 -1.01
CA ARG A 187 -17.76 4.32 -0.68
C ARG A 187 -18.46 2.96 -0.49
N HIS A 188 -18.11 1.97 -1.31
CA HIS A 188 -18.64 0.60 -1.22
C HIS A 188 -18.29 -0.07 0.11
N VAL A 189 -17.02 0.02 0.52
CA VAL A 189 -16.58 -0.57 1.79
C VAL A 189 -17.17 0.20 2.97
N ARG A 190 -17.21 1.54 2.92
CA ARG A 190 -17.85 2.38 3.94
C ARG A 190 -19.30 1.96 4.15
N GLY A 191 -20.07 1.78 3.08
CA GLY A 191 -21.46 1.30 3.14
C GLY A 191 -21.59 -0.09 3.76
N LYS A 192 -20.69 -1.04 3.42
CA LYS A 192 -20.67 -2.38 4.01
C LYS A 192 -20.24 -2.43 5.48
N THR A 193 -19.64 -1.37 6.00
CA THR A 193 -19.03 -1.33 7.33
C THR A 193 -19.60 -0.20 8.21
N GLU A 194 -20.81 0.27 7.93
CA GLU A 194 -21.42 1.44 8.59
C GLU A 194 -21.35 1.38 10.13
N ASN A 195 -21.62 0.22 10.74
CA ASN A 195 -21.52 0.04 12.20
C ASN A 195 -20.09 0.19 12.72
N TYR A 196 -19.08 -0.25 11.98
CA TYR A 196 -17.67 -0.11 12.34
C TYR A 196 -17.19 1.33 12.12
N VAL A 197 -17.68 1.98 11.06
CA VAL A 197 -17.43 3.40 10.79
C VAL A 197 -17.95 4.27 11.94
N LYS A 198 -19.18 4.01 12.42
CA LYS A 198 -19.75 4.70 13.59
C LYS A 198 -18.88 4.56 14.84
N ILE A 199 -18.28 3.40 15.07
CA ILE A 199 -17.36 3.19 16.21
C ILE A 199 -16.12 4.08 16.08
N ILE A 200 -15.51 4.13 14.89
CA ILE A 200 -14.34 4.96 14.63
C ILE A 200 -14.67 6.45 14.80
N GLU A 201 -15.78 6.89 14.20
CA GLU A 201 -16.21 8.30 14.24
C GLU A 201 -16.61 8.72 15.67
N ALA A 202 -17.26 7.84 16.44
CA ALA A 202 -17.57 8.09 17.85
C ALA A 202 -16.33 8.23 18.74
N ALA A 203 -15.20 7.62 18.36
CA ALA A 203 -13.93 7.80 19.04
C ALA A 203 -13.23 9.12 18.68
N GLY A 204 -13.66 9.81 17.62
CA GLY A 204 -13.05 11.04 17.12
C GLY A 204 -12.23 10.87 15.83
N GLY A 205 -12.18 9.66 15.26
CA GLY A 205 -11.56 9.42 13.96
C GLY A 205 -12.43 9.89 12.80
N LYS A 206 -11.86 10.04 11.61
CA LYS A 206 -12.58 10.32 10.36
C LYS A 206 -12.40 9.17 9.38
N VAL A 207 -13.51 8.63 8.87
CA VAL A 207 -13.46 7.66 7.77
C VAL A 207 -13.78 8.39 6.46
N LEU A 208 -12.78 8.55 5.60
CA LEU A 208 -12.92 9.29 4.34
C LEU A 208 -13.12 8.31 3.17
N SER A 209 -13.94 8.69 2.18
CA SER A 209 -14.22 7.85 1.02
C SER A 209 -13.61 8.42 -0.25
N ASP A 210 -13.07 7.53 -1.09
CA ASP A 210 -12.63 7.82 -2.46
C ASP A 210 -11.59 8.95 -2.58
N THR A 211 -10.80 9.19 -1.53
CA THR A 211 -9.72 10.18 -1.49
C THR A 211 -8.48 9.64 -0.76
N CYS A 212 -7.34 10.32 -0.88
CA CYS A 212 -6.07 9.94 -0.25
C CYS A 212 -5.39 11.17 0.38
N ALA A 213 -4.85 11.02 1.59
CA ALA A 213 -4.14 12.11 2.27
C ALA A 213 -2.90 12.58 1.48
N VAL A 214 -2.27 11.67 0.72
CA VAL A 214 -1.08 11.98 -0.10
C VAL A 214 -1.36 13.01 -1.20
N VAL A 215 -2.60 13.13 -1.67
CA VAL A 215 -2.99 14.14 -2.68
C VAL A 215 -3.67 15.37 -2.06
N THR A 216 -3.52 15.56 -0.75
CA THR A 216 -4.09 16.69 0.01
C THR A 216 -2.99 17.66 0.47
N TRP A 217 -3.29 18.94 0.65
CA TRP A 217 -2.34 19.91 1.21
C TRP A 217 -2.21 19.77 2.74
N LEU A 218 -1.51 18.72 3.20
CA LEU A 218 -1.42 18.40 4.63
C LEU A 218 -0.79 19.53 5.47
N LYS A 219 0.27 20.19 4.98
CA LYS A 219 0.86 21.35 5.68
C LYS A 219 -0.15 22.47 5.93
N GLU A 220 -1.03 22.74 4.98
CA GLU A 220 -2.04 23.80 5.11
C GLU A 220 -3.22 23.41 6.01
N LEU A 221 -3.29 22.12 6.36
CA LEU A 221 -4.18 21.60 7.39
C LEU A 221 -3.52 21.55 8.77
N GLY A 222 -2.32 22.14 8.92
CA GLY A 222 -1.54 22.14 10.16
C GLY A 222 -1.15 20.72 10.57
N VAL A 223 -0.53 19.98 9.65
CA VAL A 223 0.06 18.66 9.89
C VAL A 223 1.56 18.77 9.67
N ASP A 224 2.32 18.47 10.71
CA ASP A 224 3.78 18.47 10.69
C ASP A 224 4.34 17.06 10.62
N VAL A 225 3.77 16.12 11.39
CA VAL A 225 4.28 14.75 11.53
C VAL A 225 3.15 13.74 11.30
N LEU A 226 3.21 13.03 10.17
CA LEU A 226 2.27 11.99 9.79
C LEU A 226 2.80 10.60 10.15
N MET A 227 2.06 9.85 10.97
CA MET A 227 2.34 8.43 11.20
C MET A 227 1.39 7.53 10.41
N THR A 228 1.92 6.43 9.86
CA THR A 228 1.16 5.53 8.98
C THR A 228 1.69 4.10 8.98
N ASN A 229 0.80 3.13 8.72
CA ASN A 229 1.15 1.74 8.41
C ASN A 229 1.27 1.46 6.90
N SER A 230 1.30 2.53 6.09
CA SER A 230 1.44 2.47 4.64
C SER A 230 2.84 2.89 4.21
N ALA A 231 3.63 1.96 3.69
CA ALA A 231 4.94 2.26 3.13
C ALA A 231 4.86 3.23 1.93
N LYS A 232 3.78 3.13 1.13
CA LYS A 232 3.50 4.07 0.04
C LYS A 232 3.30 5.50 0.55
N THR A 233 2.53 5.67 1.61
CA THR A 233 2.32 6.99 2.22
C THR A 233 3.60 7.51 2.82
N ALA A 234 4.30 6.68 3.59
CA ALA A 234 5.57 7.03 4.21
C ALA A 234 6.62 7.47 3.17
N TYR A 235 6.60 6.86 1.98
CA TYR A 235 7.46 7.25 0.86
C TYR A 235 7.05 8.58 0.21
N TYR A 236 5.76 8.80 -0.05
CA TYR A 236 5.31 9.99 -0.79
C TYR A 236 5.08 11.23 0.07
N ALA A 237 4.66 11.10 1.32
CA ALA A 237 4.26 12.24 2.15
C ALA A 237 5.38 13.28 2.36
N PRO A 238 6.67 12.90 2.55
CA PRO A 238 7.76 13.87 2.67
C PRO A 238 7.97 14.71 1.40
N THR A 239 7.76 14.13 0.22
CA THR A 239 8.02 14.81 -1.05
C THR A 239 6.80 15.53 -1.59
N MET A 240 5.62 14.91 -1.52
CA MET A 240 4.36 15.44 -2.07
C MET A 240 3.66 16.40 -1.12
N ASN A 241 3.70 16.15 0.19
CA ASN A 241 2.99 16.94 1.19
C ASN A 241 3.93 17.78 2.06
N ARG A 242 5.25 17.54 1.98
CA ARG A 242 6.30 18.22 2.77
C ARG A 242 6.10 18.07 4.28
N VAL A 243 5.57 16.94 4.72
CA VAL A 243 5.40 16.58 6.14
C VAL A 243 6.39 15.49 6.51
N GLU A 244 6.83 15.47 7.77
CA GLU A 244 7.66 14.38 8.27
C GLU A 244 6.83 13.12 8.46
N THR A 245 7.47 11.95 8.37
CA THR A 245 6.79 10.67 8.48
C THR A 245 7.35 9.77 9.55
N VAL A 246 6.46 9.02 10.19
CA VAL A 246 6.79 7.87 11.04
C VAL A 246 6.07 6.64 10.47
N PHE A 247 6.84 5.65 10.01
CA PHE A 247 6.29 4.38 9.55
C PHE A 247 6.21 3.39 10.72
N ALA A 248 5.02 2.88 10.99
CA ALA A 248 4.77 2.03 12.15
C ALA A 248 3.64 1.02 11.91
N SER A 249 3.58 -0.05 12.71
CA SER A 249 2.48 -1.02 12.66
C SER A 249 1.13 -0.36 12.93
N LEU A 250 0.05 -1.01 12.48
CA LEU A 250 -1.31 -0.56 12.78
C LEU A 250 -1.52 -0.36 14.29
N ASP A 251 -1.01 -1.27 15.11
CA ASP A 251 -1.18 -1.21 16.57
C ASP A 251 -0.49 0.02 17.16
N ARG A 252 0.73 0.29 16.71
CA ARG A 252 1.47 1.48 17.11
C ARG A 252 0.79 2.77 16.66
N CYS A 253 0.21 2.79 15.46
CA CYS A 253 -0.59 3.91 14.96
C CYS A 253 -1.81 4.18 15.85
N ILE A 254 -2.56 3.14 16.23
CA ILE A 254 -3.74 3.28 17.09
C ILE A 254 -3.36 3.70 18.53
N GLU A 255 -2.26 3.18 19.06
CA GLU A 255 -1.72 3.60 20.36
C GLU A 255 -1.29 5.07 20.35
N ALA A 256 -0.65 5.54 19.28
CA ALA A 256 -0.29 6.94 19.14
C ALA A 256 -1.54 7.85 19.03
N ALA A 257 -2.57 7.38 18.32
CA ALA A 257 -3.82 8.12 18.08
C ALA A 257 -4.67 8.34 19.33
N CYS A 258 -4.74 7.35 20.22
CA CYS A 258 -5.81 7.26 21.22
C CYS A 258 -5.28 7.33 22.66
N ARG A 259 -6.04 7.96 23.55
CA ARG A 259 -5.92 7.79 25.00
C ARG A 259 -6.79 6.63 25.49
N GLU A 260 -6.49 6.12 26.68
CA GLU A 260 -7.38 5.21 27.41
C GLU A 260 -8.70 5.90 27.77
#